data_AF-A0A6A6KDM3-F1
#
_entry.id   AF-A0A6A6KDM3-F1
#
_cell.length_a   1.000
_cell.length_b   1.000
_cell.length_c   1.000
_cell.angle_alpha   90.00
_cell.angle_beta   90.00
_cell.angle_gamma   90.00
#
_symmetry.space_group_name_H-M   'P 1'
#
loop_
_entity.id
_entity.type
_entity.pdbx_description
1 polymer ?
#
loop_
_entity_poly.entity_id
_entity_poly.type
_entity_poly.pdbx_seq_one_letter_code
_entity_poly.pdbx_strand_id
1 'polypeptide(L)'
;MLDESKFDVHLKLWALRIPREFCKVSTRLLNGSTCDKNRYMILSESVQNPDLSDIPAEKLDELRKLCKIEVVPYSITLGYSYWGAGHIAHLNIHDELLPYKDVISKVIYDKNYPRIRTIVNKVGTITNEFRVPKFEILAGENDMVTEVKQYGATFKLDYSLVYWNSRLEHEHIRLVSQFQPGETICDMFAGIGPFAIPAAQKGCVVYANDLNPHSFQYLRINAKLNKVDDRIYAYNMDARKFISQLMAAPICQDNLESDASTLNACGNQRVQTNEGTQVASDTVETDHEDAQDSCWQADASVATVKRPSYCLQEESEDTHGAAISFTSKRKGSANKRMRASESPNTKPWEHVDHVIMNLPASALQFLDAFRSVIQRKDWKGLLPWIHCYCFMRANETKESIILEAETAVTAHIQDPVFHRVRDVAPNKAMFCLSFRLPEACFKDNGANLHSANGNT
;
A
#
# COMPACT_ATOMS: atom_id res chain seq x y z
N MET A 1 13.28 -2.62 22.54
CA MET A 1 13.66 -1.48 21.68
C MET A 1 15.16 -1.31 21.80
N LEU A 2 15.85 -0.83 20.76
CA LEU A 2 17.23 -0.34 20.94
C LEU A 2 17.18 1.03 21.61
N ASP A 3 18.25 1.40 22.30
CA ASP A 3 18.42 2.72 22.88
C ASP A 3 19.04 3.65 21.83
N GLU A 4 18.18 4.40 21.14
CA GLU A 4 18.55 5.27 20.01
C GLU A 4 19.57 6.33 20.42
N SER A 5 19.52 6.81 21.67
CA SER A 5 20.46 7.81 22.23
C SER A 5 21.92 7.35 22.26
N LYS A 6 22.18 6.04 22.18
CA LYS A 6 23.54 5.47 22.09
C LYS A 6 24.11 5.47 20.66
N PHE A 7 23.35 5.94 19.67
CA PHE A 7 23.76 5.99 18.27
C PHE A 7 23.67 7.40 17.65
N ASP A 8 23.01 8.35 18.32
CA ASP A 8 22.94 9.76 17.90
C ASP A 8 24.34 10.44 17.98
N VAL A 9 25.07 10.43 16.87
CA VAL A 9 26.32 11.20 16.76
C VAL A 9 26.00 12.65 16.39
N HIS A 10 26.17 13.57 17.34
CA HIS A 10 26.02 15.01 17.09
C HIS A 10 27.31 15.58 16.46
N LEU A 11 27.33 15.72 15.13
CA LEU A 11 28.41 16.44 14.44
C LEU A 11 28.20 17.94 14.60
N LYS A 12 29.22 18.63 15.12
CA LYS A 12 29.33 20.08 15.08
C LYS A 12 30.08 20.46 13.80
N LEU A 13 29.40 21.18 12.92
CA LEU A 13 29.89 21.56 11.59
C LEU A 13 29.77 23.08 11.42
N TRP A 14 30.39 23.61 10.38
CA TRP A 14 30.10 24.96 9.89
C TRP A 14 29.13 24.87 8.70
N ALA A 15 28.30 25.90 8.53
CA ALA A 15 27.45 26.03 7.35
C ALA A 15 27.50 27.45 6.79
N LEU A 16 27.37 27.56 5.48
CA LEU A 16 27.28 28.83 4.77
C LEU A 16 25.81 29.19 4.56
N ARG A 17 25.39 30.32 5.11
CA ARG A 17 24.08 30.92 4.83
C ARG A 17 24.18 31.70 3.52
N ILE A 18 23.38 31.31 2.53
CA ILE A 18 23.44 31.84 1.16
C ILE A 18 22.04 31.93 0.52
N PRO A 19 21.82 32.80 -0.49
CA PRO A 19 20.57 32.83 -1.23
C PRO A 19 20.28 31.51 -1.96
N ARG A 20 19.00 31.14 -2.07
CA ARG A 20 18.58 29.78 -2.50
C ARG A 20 18.94 29.48 -3.95
N GLU A 21 18.95 30.51 -4.79
CA GLU A 21 19.37 30.47 -6.19
C GLU A 21 20.83 30.01 -6.35
N PHE A 22 21.71 30.31 -5.40
CA PHE A 22 23.14 29.96 -5.47
C PHE A 22 23.47 28.60 -4.84
N CYS A 23 22.63 28.06 -3.95
CA CYS A 23 22.85 26.76 -3.27
C CYS A 23 23.38 25.64 -4.19
N LYS A 24 22.77 25.45 -5.37
CA LYS A 24 23.16 24.42 -6.35
C LYS A 24 24.48 24.68 -7.07
N VAL A 25 24.98 25.92 -7.06
CA VAL A 25 26.32 26.27 -7.56
C VAL A 25 27.34 26.06 -6.43
N SER A 26 27.06 26.59 -5.24
CA SER A 26 27.91 26.48 -4.06
C SER A 26 28.23 25.04 -3.67
N THR A 27 27.23 24.14 -3.68
CA THR A 27 27.44 22.68 -3.45
C THR A 27 28.42 22.07 -4.45
N ARG A 28 28.34 22.41 -5.74
CA ARG A 28 29.25 21.86 -6.76
C ARG A 28 30.66 22.45 -6.67
N LEU A 29 30.77 23.68 -6.18
CA LEU A 29 32.05 24.36 -5.97
C LEU A 29 32.78 23.83 -4.74
N LEU A 30 32.07 23.62 -3.62
CA LEU A 30 32.64 23.29 -2.31
C LEU A 30 32.43 21.85 -1.83
N ASN A 31 31.79 20.99 -2.64
CA ASN A 31 31.44 19.59 -2.30
C ASN A 31 30.55 19.44 -1.04
N GLY A 32 29.93 20.52 -0.54
CA GLY A 32 29.04 20.52 0.63
C GLY A 32 27.59 20.13 0.29
N SER A 33 26.81 19.71 1.29
CA SER A 33 25.39 19.35 1.13
C SER A 33 24.45 20.53 1.41
N THR A 34 23.32 20.63 0.70
CA THR A 34 22.36 21.75 0.87
C THR A 34 21.13 21.36 1.68
N CYS A 35 20.87 22.10 2.76
CA CYS A 35 19.58 22.11 3.43
C CYS A 35 18.62 23.05 2.68
N ASP A 36 17.86 22.52 1.73
CA ASP A 36 16.93 23.29 0.89
C ASP A 36 15.75 23.91 1.68
N LYS A 37 15.56 23.49 2.95
CA LYS A 37 14.59 24.07 3.90
C LYS A 37 15.10 25.36 4.57
N ASN A 38 16.40 25.44 4.88
CA ASN A 38 16.92 26.45 5.82
C ASN A 38 17.83 27.52 5.19
N ARG A 39 18.13 27.42 3.88
CA ARG A 39 19.11 28.30 3.16
C ARG A 39 20.55 28.18 3.69
N TYR A 40 20.91 26.98 4.12
CA TYR A 40 22.27 26.64 4.55
C TYR A 40 22.88 25.60 3.60
N MET A 41 24.12 25.83 3.20
CA MET A 41 25.00 24.82 2.61
C MET A 41 25.96 24.35 3.71
N ILE A 42 25.81 23.09 4.13
CA ILE A 42 26.59 22.46 5.19
C ILE A 42 27.98 22.12 4.62
N LEU A 43 29.02 22.46 5.37
CA LEU A 43 30.40 22.14 5.02
C LEU A 43 30.76 20.74 5.54
N SER A 44 31.71 20.08 4.88
CA SER A 44 32.25 18.79 5.32
C SER A 44 32.98 18.92 6.66
N GLU A 45 33.07 17.81 7.41
CA GLU A 45 33.80 17.72 8.68
C GLU A 45 35.31 18.06 8.54
N SER A 46 35.84 18.08 7.32
CA SER A 46 37.18 18.60 7.01
C SER A 46 37.33 20.11 7.19
N VAL A 47 36.23 20.88 7.29
CA VAL A 47 36.26 22.32 7.56
C VAL A 47 35.93 22.55 9.03
N GLN A 48 36.97 22.83 9.81
CA GLN A 48 36.91 23.03 11.25
C GLN A 48 36.99 24.51 11.63
N ASN A 49 37.55 25.36 10.74
CA ASN A 49 37.85 26.76 11.02
C ASN A 49 36.75 27.71 10.46
N PRO A 50 36.20 28.64 11.26
CA PRO A 50 35.12 29.54 10.84
C PRO A 50 35.55 30.63 9.86
N ASP A 51 36.85 30.86 9.68
CA ASP A 51 37.41 31.75 8.65
C ASP A 51 37.44 31.10 7.26
N LEU A 52 37.11 29.80 7.18
CA LEU A 52 37.15 28.94 6.00
C LEU A 52 38.56 28.70 5.44
N SER A 53 39.60 28.85 6.26
CA SER A 53 41.01 28.58 5.89
C SER A 53 41.26 27.15 5.36
N ASP A 54 40.43 26.18 5.75
CA ASP A 54 40.45 24.80 5.25
C ASP A 54 39.96 24.65 3.79
N ILE A 55 39.46 25.74 3.17
CA ILE A 55 38.90 25.76 1.81
C ILE A 55 39.84 26.53 0.86
N PRO A 56 40.16 25.99 -0.35
CA PRO A 56 40.98 26.69 -1.33
C PRO A 56 40.45 28.09 -1.68
N ALA A 57 41.32 29.11 -1.57
CA ALA A 57 40.95 30.51 -1.71
C ALA A 57 40.24 30.85 -3.04
N GLU A 58 40.67 30.23 -4.15
CA GLU A 58 40.03 30.36 -5.47
C GLU A 58 38.52 30.05 -5.41
N LYS A 59 38.15 28.96 -4.72
CA LYS A 59 36.75 28.54 -4.55
C LYS A 59 35.96 29.47 -3.63
N LEU A 60 36.62 30.02 -2.61
CA LEU A 60 36.00 31.04 -1.76
C LEU A 60 35.74 32.33 -2.53
N ASP A 61 36.68 32.75 -3.37
CA ASP A 61 36.57 33.99 -4.14
C ASP A 61 35.59 33.86 -5.32
N GLU A 62 35.45 32.68 -5.93
CA GLU A 62 34.31 32.39 -6.80
C GLU A 62 32.97 32.49 -6.06
N LEU A 63 32.84 31.90 -4.86
CA LEU A 63 31.59 31.97 -4.10
C LEU A 63 31.27 33.40 -3.63
N ARG A 64 32.28 34.18 -3.23
CA ARG A 64 32.15 35.60 -2.85
C ARG A 64 31.72 36.50 -4.01
N LYS A 65 32.08 36.18 -5.26
CA LYS A 65 31.60 36.87 -6.47
C LYS A 65 30.09 36.62 -6.71
N LEU A 66 29.59 35.45 -6.33
CA LEU A 66 28.17 35.08 -6.51
C LEU A 66 27.25 35.69 -5.43
N CYS A 67 27.66 35.65 -4.17
CA CYS A 67 26.83 36.14 -3.07
C CYS A 67 27.61 36.51 -1.81
N LYS A 68 27.00 37.35 -0.96
CA LYS A 68 27.49 37.53 0.42
C LYS A 68 27.31 36.23 1.20
N ILE A 69 28.41 35.74 1.75
CA ILE A 69 28.47 34.55 2.62
C ILE A 69 28.37 35.00 4.08
N GLU A 70 27.62 34.24 4.89
CA GLU A 70 27.67 34.31 6.36
C GLU A 70 27.96 32.89 6.88
N VAL A 71 29.05 32.72 7.63
CA VAL A 71 29.43 31.44 8.23
C VAL A 71 28.70 31.31 9.58
N VAL A 72 27.97 30.22 9.77
CA VAL A 72 27.22 29.95 11.01
C VAL A 72 27.59 28.58 11.58
N PRO A 73 27.60 28.42 12.92
CA PRO A 73 27.72 27.10 13.52
C PRO A 73 26.46 26.28 13.21
N TYR A 74 26.66 25.01 12.88
CA TYR A 74 25.60 24.06 12.54
C TYR A 74 25.78 22.78 13.34
N SER A 75 24.67 22.11 13.67
CA SER A 75 24.67 20.87 14.43
C SER A 75 23.75 19.88 13.76
N ILE A 76 24.30 18.75 13.30
CA ILE A 76 23.53 17.67 12.69
C ILE A 76 23.66 16.41 13.56
N THR A 77 22.52 15.85 13.95
CA THR A 77 22.48 14.55 14.61
C THR A 77 22.42 13.49 13.53
N LEU A 78 23.43 12.61 13.46
CA LEU A 78 23.42 11.38 12.66
C LEU A 78 22.53 10.30 13.32
N GLY A 79 21.31 10.68 13.69
CA GLY A 79 20.29 9.77 14.18
C GLY A 79 19.60 9.04 13.03
N TYR A 80 19.08 7.84 13.31
CA TYR A 80 18.34 7.07 12.32
C TYR A 80 16.89 6.84 12.77
N SER A 81 15.95 6.99 11.84
CA SER A 81 14.59 6.47 11.99
C SER A 81 14.26 5.59 10.78
N TYR A 82 13.69 4.42 11.05
CA TYR A 82 13.33 3.45 10.02
C TYR A 82 11.97 2.82 10.30
N TRP A 83 11.31 2.38 9.24
CA TRP A 83 10.01 1.69 9.31
C TRP A 83 10.21 0.23 8.88
N GLY A 84 9.73 -0.71 9.68
CA GLY A 84 9.86 -2.14 9.38
C GLY A 84 8.72 -2.67 8.51
N ALA A 85 9.05 -3.51 7.53
CA ALA A 85 8.14 -4.39 6.81
C ALA A 85 8.74 -5.81 6.82
N GLY A 86 8.48 -6.57 7.88
CA GLY A 86 9.07 -7.89 8.12
C GLY A 86 10.60 -7.79 8.24
N HIS A 87 11.33 -8.43 7.32
CA HIS A 87 12.80 -8.36 7.27
C HIS A 87 13.36 -7.11 6.57
N ILE A 88 12.51 -6.23 6.04
CA ILE A 88 12.91 -5.03 5.30
C ILE A 88 12.88 -3.83 6.23
N ALA A 89 13.98 -3.06 6.30
CA ALA A 89 14.04 -1.76 6.95
C ALA A 89 14.02 -0.64 5.88
N HIS A 90 12.99 0.20 5.94
CA HIS A 90 12.80 1.35 5.05
C HIS A 90 13.31 2.63 5.74
N LEU A 91 14.41 3.18 5.23
CA LEU A 91 15.00 4.46 5.61
C LEU A 91 14.40 5.60 4.78
N ASN A 92 14.22 6.76 5.40
CA ASN A 92 13.88 8.00 4.68
C ASN A 92 15.00 9.01 4.92
N ILE A 93 16.13 8.80 4.26
CA ILE A 93 17.35 9.60 4.46
C ILE A 93 17.11 11.00 3.90
N HIS A 94 17.46 12.04 4.68
CA HIS A 94 17.38 13.42 4.23
C HIS A 94 18.61 13.82 3.40
N ASP A 95 18.47 14.81 2.52
CA ASP A 95 19.50 15.21 1.56
C ASP A 95 20.86 15.51 2.21
N GLU A 96 20.82 16.07 3.41
CA GLU A 96 21.97 16.38 4.29
C GLU A 96 22.75 15.12 4.74
N LEU A 97 22.05 13.98 4.85
CA LEU A 97 22.54 12.69 5.32
C LEU A 97 22.87 11.70 4.19
N LEU A 98 22.49 12.00 2.93
CA LEU A 98 22.77 11.14 1.78
C LEU A 98 24.27 10.78 1.60
N PRO A 99 25.26 11.66 1.88
CA PRO A 99 26.68 11.28 1.82
C PRO A 99 27.09 10.17 2.81
N TYR A 100 26.31 9.96 3.87
CA TYR A 100 26.56 8.97 4.92
C TYR A 100 25.67 7.72 4.77
N LYS A 101 24.85 7.63 3.72
CA LYS A 101 23.79 6.61 3.59
C LYS A 101 24.29 5.17 3.73
N ASP A 102 25.49 4.88 3.22
CA ASP A 102 26.07 3.53 3.20
C ASP A 102 26.66 3.14 4.56
N VAL A 103 27.11 4.12 5.35
CA VAL A 103 27.54 3.92 6.75
C VAL A 103 26.30 3.72 7.63
N ILE A 104 25.28 4.56 7.45
CA ILE A 104 24.00 4.47 8.18
C ILE A 104 23.32 3.13 7.89
N SER A 105 23.22 2.71 6.62
CA SER A 105 22.64 1.42 6.26
C SER A 105 23.45 0.26 6.83
N LYS A 106 24.77 0.26 6.71
CA LYS A 106 25.61 -0.82 7.24
C LYS A 106 25.49 -0.96 8.75
N VAL A 107 25.49 0.15 9.50
CA VAL A 107 25.29 0.11 10.96
C VAL A 107 23.92 -0.45 11.32
N ILE A 108 22.84 -0.03 10.63
CA ILE A 108 21.49 -0.56 10.89
C ILE A 108 21.42 -2.06 10.53
N TYR A 109 22.08 -2.49 9.45
CA TYR A 109 22.14 -3.90 9.03
C TYR A 109 22.88 -4.76 10.06
N ASP A 110 24.14 -4.44 10.34
CA ASP A 110 25.01 -5.20 11.25
C ASP A 110 24.43 -5.29 12.67
N LYS A 111 23.62 -4.30 13.11
CA LYS A 111 22.96 -4.29 14.43
C LYS A 111 21.59 -4.97 14.45
N ASN A 112 21.00 -5.34 13.30
CA ASN A 112 19.67 -5.94 13.23
C ASN A 112 19.61 -7.28 12.47
N TYR A 113 20.68 -7.71 11.82
CA TYR A 113 20.82 -9.05 11.26
C TYR A 113 20.71 -10.13 12.37
N PRO A 114 20.06 -11.29 12.16
CA PRO A 114 19.37 -11.74 10.94
C PRO A 114 17.89 -11.29 10.83
N ARG A 115 17.38 -10.50 11.79
CA ARG A 115 15.97 -10.04 11.80
C ARG A 115 15.67 -9.09 10.64
N ILE A 116 16.62 -8.21 10.30
CA ILE A 116 16.59 -7.41 9.08
C ILE A 116 17.59 -8.02 8.10
N ARG A 117 17.13 -8.31 6.88
CA ARG A 117 17.93 -8.86 5.76
C ARG A 117 18.10 -7.89 4.60
N THR A 118 17.25 -6.86 4.52
CA THR A 118 17.24 -5.90 3.40
C THR A 118 17.04 -4.50 3.94
N ILE A 119 17.87 -3.54 3.53
CA ILE A 119 17.72 -2.13 3.87
C ILE A 119 17.52 -1.33 2.59
N VAL A 120 16.43 -0.57 2.55
CA VAL A 120 16.08 0.28 1.42
C VAL A 120 15.98 1.74 1.82
N ASN A 121 16.37 2.64 0.92
CA ASN A 121 16.03 4.06 1.00
C ASN A 121 15.02 4.40 -0.11
N LYS A 122 14.08 5.29 0.18
CA LYS A 122 13.10 5.74 -0.81
C LYS A 122 13.74 6.76 -1.75
N VAL A 123 13.65 6.52 -3.05
CA VAL A 123 14.18 7.41 -4.09
C VAL A 123 13.04 8.22 -4.74
N GLY A 124 13.16 9.54 -4.69
CA GLY A 124 12.29 10.47 -5.42
C GLY A 124 10.85 10.61 -4.90
N THR A 125 10.00 11.20 -5.73
CA THR A 125 8.58 11.43 -5.46
C THR A 125 7.70 10.30 -6.01
N ILE A 126 6.55 10.08 -5.39
CA ILE A 126 5.59 9.04 -5.81
C ILE A 126 4.68 9.65 -6.87
N THR A 127 4.98 9.38 -8.14
CA THR A 127 4.27 9.95 -9.31
C THR A 127 3.39 8.95 -10.06
N ASN A 128 3.48 7.65 -9.76
CA ASN A 128 2.65 6.61 -10.36
C ASN A 128 1.23 6.58 -9.76
N GLU A 129 0.30 6.00 -10.52
CA GLU A 129 -1.10 5.84 -10.11
C GLU A 129 -1.26 4.86 -8.93
N PHE A 130 -0.52 3.73 -8.96
CA PHE A 130 -0.51 2.69 -7.92
C PHE A 130 0.11 3.13 -6.58
N ARG A 131 0.64 4.36 -6.49
CA ARG A 131 1.29 4.97 -5.31
C ARG A 131 2.49 4.20 -4.72
N VAL A 132 3.05 3.26 -5.47
CA VAL A 132 4.21 2.45 -5.05
C VAL A 132 5.49 3.30 -5.11
N PRO A 133 6.27 3.45 -4.03
CA PRO A 133 7.52 4.19 -4.06
C PRO A 133 8.61 3.46 -4.86
N LYS A 134 9.55 4.20 -5.44
CA LYS A 134 10.82 3.62 -5.90
C LYS A 134 11.80 3.53 -4.74
N PHE A 135 12.61 2.47 -4.74
CA PHE A 135 13.57 2.17 -3.69
C PHE A 135 14.95 1.90 -4.28
N GLU A 136 15.99 2.32 -3.58
CA GLU A 136 17.35 1.79 -3.72
C GLU A 136 17.62 0.83 -2.55
N ILE A 137 18.35 -0.26 -2.79
CA ILE A 137 18.87 -1.11 -1.72
C ILE A 137 20.22 -0.56 -1.29
N LEU A 138 20.40 -0.36 0.01
CA LEU A 138 21.62 0.20 0.62
C LEU A 138 22.45 -0.83 1.39
N ALA A 139 21.84 -1.94 1.82
CA ALA A 139 22.54 -3.04 2.48
C ALA A 139 21.71 -4.33 2.47
N GLY A 140 22.39 -5.48 2.43
CA GLY A 140 21.78 -6.79 2.57
C GLY A 140 21.35 -7.43 1.25
N GLU A 141 20.37 -8.33 1.34
CA GLU A 141 19.85 -9.16 0.25
C GLU A 141 18.89 -8.40 -0.66
N ASN A 142 18.90 -8.70 -1.96
CA ASN A 142 17.91 -8.21 -2.92
C ASN A 142 16.60 -9.01 -2.84
N ASP A 143 16.01 -9.06 -1.64
CA ASP A 143 14.75 -9.73 -1.33
C ASP A 143 13.72 -8.71 -0.82
N MET A 144 12.80 -8.32 -1.70
CA MET A 144 11.69 -7.42 -1.40
C MET A 144 10.41 -8.16 -0.99
N VAL A 145 10.38 -9.50 -1.00
CA VAL A 145 9.18 -10.31 -0.74
C VAL A 145 9.09 -10.69 0.74
N THR A 146 8.34 -9.90 1.50
CA THR A 146 8.30 -9.94 2.96
C THR A 146 6.94 -10.39 3.52
N GLU A 147 6.91 -10.74 4.81
CA GLU A 147 5.70 -11.03 5.56
C GLU A 147 5.62 -10.17 6.84
N VAL A 148 4.48 -9.49 7.02
CA VAL A 148 4.20 -8.59 8.14
C VAL A 148 3.02 -9.14 8.93
N LYS A 149 3.07 -9.06 10.27
CA LYS A 149 1.96 -9.49 11.13
C LYS A 149 1.41 -8.30 11.90
N GLN A 150 0.10 -8.05 11.76
CA GLN A 150 -0.62 -6.95 12.41
C GLN A 150 -1.94 -7.47 12.97
N TYR A 151 -2.19 -7.25 14.26
CA TYR A 151 -3.39 -7.71 14.99
C TYR A 151 -3.89 -9.16 14.74
N GLY A 152 -2.96 -10.08 14.46
CA GLY A 152 -3.29 -11.49 14.18
C GLY A 152 -3.54 -11.84 12.71
N ALA A 153 -3.65 -10.83 11.83
CA ALA A 153 -3.52 -11.02 10.40
C ALA A 153 -2.04 -11.11 9.98
N THR A 154 -1.74 -11.91 8.96
CA THR A 154 -0.42 -12.01 8.31
C THR A 154 -0.53 -11.56 6.86
N PHE A 155 0.29 -10.60 6.45
CA PHE A 155 0.29 -9.99 5.13
C PHE A 155 1.60 -10.32 4.42
N LYS A 156 1.54 -11.08 3.32
CA LYS A 156 2.62 -11.22 2.36
C LYS A 156 2.53 -10.10 1.33
N LEU A 157 3.69 -9.58 0.92
CA LEU A 157 3.82 -8.55 -0.11
C LEU A 157 5.22 -8.53 -0.72
N ASP A 158 5.32 -8.05 -1.95
CA ASP A 158 6.58 -7.48 -2.46
C ASP A 158 6.56 -5.97 -2.19
N TYR A 159 7.50 -5.50 -1.36
CA TYR A 159 7.59 -4.10 -0.94
C TYR A 159 7.93 -3.12 -2.08
N SER A 160 8.37 -3.63 -3.24
CA SER A 160 8.63 -2.85 -4.46
C SER A 160 7.44 -2.80 -5.43
N LEU A 161 6.39 -3.62 -5.23
CA LEU A 161 5.25 -3.73 -6.15
C LEU A 161 3.90 -3.24 -5.57
N VAL A 162 3.80 -3.02 -4.26
CA VAL A 162 2.56 -2.54 -3.60
C VAL A 162 2.85 -1.41 -2.61
N TYR A 163 1.85 -0.57 -2.33
CA TYR A 163 1.94 0.41 -1.25
C TYR A 163 1.70 -0.25 0.12
N TRP A 164 2.64 -0.09 1.05
CA TRP A 164 2.49 -0.52 2.44
C TRP A 164 3.14 0.45 3.44
N ASN A 165 2.46 0.72 4.54
CA ASN A 165 2.90 1.61 5.60
C ASN A 165 2.46 1.10 6.98
N SER A 166 3.33 0.33 7.65
CA SER A 166 3.07 -0.31 8.94
C SER A 166 2.58 0.66 10.03
N ARG A 167 2.88 1.97 9.93
CA ARG A 167 2.40 3.00 10.88
C ARG A 167 0.89 3.27 10.84
N LEU A 168 0.16 2.73 9.87
CA LEU A 168 -1.32 2.83 9.84
C LEU A 168 -2.00 1.69 10.64
N GLU A 169 -1.23 0.76 11.21
CA GLU A 169 -1.74 -0.39 12.00
C GLU A 169 -2.84 0.01 13.00
N HIS A 170 -2.56 0.96 13.89
CA HIS A 170 -3.53 1.44 14.89
C HIS A 170 -4.81 2.02 14.28
N GLU A 171 -4.74 2.62 13.08
CA GLU A 171 -5.91 3.16 12.38
C GLU A 171 -6.72 2.06 11.70
N HIS A 172 -6.04 1.06 11.11
CA HIS A 172 -6.69 -0.12 10.52
C HIS A 172 -7.56 -0.82 11.57
N ILE A 173 -7.01 -1.09 12.77
CA ILE A 173 -7.79 -1.71 13.85
C ILE A 173 -8.79 -0.75 14.47
N ARG A 174 -8.53 0.56 14.53
CA ARG A 174 -9.51 1.54 15.04
C ARG A 174 -10.79 1.48 14.21
N LEU A 175 -10.69 1.52 12.88
CA LEU A 175 -11.86 1.41 12.01
C LEU A 175 -12.47 0.00 12.08
N VAL A 176 -11.68 -1.06 11.89
CA VAL A 176 -12.19 -2.45 11.94
C VAL A 176 -12.83 -2.80 13.30
N SER A 177 -12.41 -2.17 14.41
CA SER A 177 -13.01 -2.39 15.72
C SER A 177 -14.50 -2.01 15.78
N GLN A 178 -14.95 -1.10 14.92
CA GLN A 178 -16.33 -0.60 14.85
C GLN A 178 -17.28 -1.61 14.18
N PHE A 179 -16.79 -2.39 13.21
CA PHE A 179 -17.60 -3.34 12.43
C PHE A 179 -18.11 -4.54 13.25
N GLN A 180 -19.29 -5.05 12.95
CA GLN A 180 -19.88 -6.24 13.58
C GLN A 180 -19.83 -7.49 12.67
N PRO A 181 -19.83 -8.71 13.25
CA PRO A 181 -19.91 -9.94 12.47
C PRO A 181 -21.20 -9.99 11.63
N GLY A 182 -21.09 -10.36 10.35
CA GLY A 182 -22.21 -10.40 9.40
C GLY A 182 -22.43 -9.11 8.59
N GLU A 183 -21.83 -7.98 8.96
CA GLU A 183 -21.89 -6.74 8.17
C GLU A 183 -21.22 -6.90 6.79
N THR A 184 -21.69 -6.13 5.82
CA THR A 184 -21.14 -6.03 4.46
C THR A 184 -20.27 -4.78 4.33
N ILE A 185 -18.98 -4.99 4.04
CA ILE A 185 -17.95 -3.96 3.94
C ILE A 185 -17.48 -3.82 2.48
N CYS A 186 -17.32 -2.59 2.01
CA CYS A 186 -16.82 -2.26 0.67
C CYS A 186 -15.50 -1.47 0.77
N ASP A 187 -14.37 -2.07 0.46
CA ASP A 187 -13.05 -1.41 0.44
C ASP A 187 -12.68 -1.03 -1.00
N MET A 188 -12.71 0.28 -1.32
CA MET A 188 -12.52 0.79 -2.69
C MET A 188 -11.04 0.80 -3.15
N PHE A 189 -10.11 0.83 -2.18
CA PHE A 189 -8.67 1.01 -2.38
C PHE A 189 -7.90 0.07 -1.44
N ALA A 190 -8.23 -1.21 -1.53
CA ALA A 190 -7.90 -2.22 -0.54
C ALA A 190 -6.41 -2.56 -0.45
N GLY A 191 -5.58 -2.21 -1.44
CA GLY A 191 -4.19 -2.63 -1.50
C GLY A 191 -4.07 -4.15 -1.33
N ILE A 192 -3.27 -4.60 -0.36
CA ILE A 192 -3.13 -6.03 0.01
C ILE A 192 -4.11 -6.51 1.10
N GLY A 193 -5.09 -5.67 1.44
CA GLY A 193 -6.20 -5.95 2.37
C GLY A 193 -6.03 -5.56 3.84
N PRO A 194 -5.37 -4.45 4.24
CA PRO A 194 -5.14 -4.15 5.66
C PRO A 194 -6.44 -3.88 6.47
N PHE A 195 -7.52 -3.43 5.82
CA PHE A 195 -8.86 -3.42 6.43
C PHE A 195 -9.64 -4.69 6.08
N ALA A 196 -9.60 -5.12 4.81
CA ALA A 196 -10.38 -6.26 4.31
C ALA A 196 -10.08 -7.59 5.04
N ILE A 197 -8.81 -7.90 5.31
CA ILE A 197 -8.41 -9.15 5.98
C ILE A 197 -8.90 -9.17 7.45
N PRO A 198 -8.64 -8.14 8.30
CA PRO A 198 -9.15 -8.15 9.68
C PRO A 198 -10.69 -8.04 9.77
N ALA A 199 -11.35 -7.36 8.83
CA ALA A 199 -12.81 -7.32 8.76
C ALA A 199 -13.40 -8.71 8.44
N ALA A 200 -12.83 -9.42 7.46
CA ALA A 200 -13.24 -10.79 7.15
C ALA A 200 -12.93 -11.77 8.31
N GLN A 201 -11.83 -11.56 9.05
CA GLN A 201 -11.52 -12.32 10.27
C GLN A 201 -12.52 -12.07 11.42
N LYS A 202 -13.14 -10.88 11.48
CA LYS A 202 -14.29 -10.60 12.36
C LYS A 202 -15.58 -11.32 11.93
N GLY A 203 -15.64 -11.87 10.73
CA GLY A 203 -16.84 -12.49 10.17
C GLY A 203 -17.73 -11.55 9.36
N CYS A 204 -17.24 -10.35 8.99
CA CYS A 204 -17.89 -9.50 8.00
C CYS A 204 -17.73 -10.11 6.58
N VAL A 205 -18.64 -9.80 5.67
CA VAL A 205 -18.46 -10.05 4.22
C VAL A 205 -17.78 -8.82 3.61
N VAL A 206 -16.78 -9.02 2.76
CA VAL A 206 -15.98 -7.90 2.22
C VAL A 206 -15.89 -7.96 0.69
N TYR A 207 -16.28 -6.86 0.05
CA TYR A 207 -16.02 -6.58 -1.36
C TYR A 207 -14.82 -5.62 -1.42
N ALA A 208 -13.68 -6.08 -1.97
CA ALA A 208 -12.40 -5.38 -1.87
C ALA A 208 -11.77 -5.18 -3.26
N ASN A 209 -11.60 -3.93 -3.66
CA ASN A 209 -11.04 -3.52 -4.95
C ASN A 209 -9.69 -2.82 -4.78
N ASP A 210 -8.75 -3.04 -5.70
CA ASP A 210 -7.60 -2.17 -5.87
C ASP A 210 -7.23 -2.04 -7.36
N LEU A 211 -6.77 -0.86 -7.78
CA LEU A 211 -6.40 -0.62 -9.19
C LEU A 211 -5.07 -1.34 -9.57
N ASN A 212 -4.16 -1.56 -8.62
CA ASN A 212 -2.88 -2.22 -8.89
C ASN A 212 -3.07 -3.75 -8.99
N PRO A 213 -2.72 -4.40 -10.11
CA PRO A 213 -2.86 -5.84 -10.25
C PRO A 213 -2.03 -6.64 -9.23
N HIS A 214 -0.89 -6.10 -8.77
CA HIS A 214 -0.09 -6.73 -7.71
C HIS A 214 -0.75 -6.61 -6.33
N SER A 215 -1.40 -5.47 -6.03
CA SER A 215 -2.23 -5.33 -4.82
C SER A 215 -3.31 -6.40 -4.79
N PHE A 216 -4.08 -6.55 -5.88
CA PHE A 216 -5.12 -7.57 -6.04
C PHE A 216 -4.58 -9.00 -5.91
N GLN A 217 -3.42 -9.31 -6.51
CA GLN A 217 -2.76 -10.61 -6.35
C GLN A 217 -2.42 -10.89 -4.88
N TYR A 218 -1.79 -9.93 -4.19
CA TYR A 218 -1.44 -10.08 -2.77
C TYR A 218 -2.66 -10.10 -1.84
N LEU A 219 -3.73 -9.35 -2.13
CA LEU A 219 -5.02 -9.44 -1.44
C LEU A 219 -5.56 -10.89 -1.48
N ARG A 220 -5.54 -11.54 -2.65
CA ARG A 220 -6.00 -12.94 -2.80
C ARG A 220 -5.07 -13.96 -2.14
N ILE A 221 -3.76 -13.71 -2.14
CA ILE A 221 -2.78 -14.51 -1.39
C ILE A 221 -3.04 -14.38 0.12
N ASN A 222 -3.25 -13.16 0.60
CA ASN A 222 -3.47 -12.87 2.01
C ASN A 222 -4.82 -13.40 2.51
N ALA A 223 -5.88 -13.35 1.70
CA ALA A 223 -7.17 -13.94 2.04
C ALA A 223 -7.03 -15.44 2.36
N LYS A 224 -6.30 -16.17 1.50
CA LYS A 224 -5.97 -17.60 1.69
C LYS A 224 -5.05 -17.84 2.89
N LEU A 225 -4.00 -17.03 3.04
CA LEU A 225 -3.04 -17.12 4.15
C LEU A 225 -3.72 -16.97 5.51
N ASN A 226 -4.73 -16.10 5.60
CA ASN A 226 -5.52 -15.84 6.80
C ASN A 226 -6.79 -16.69 6.91
N LYS A 227 -7.09 -17.54 5.91
CA LYS A 227 -8.25 -18.46 5.84
C LYS A 227 -9.59 -17.72 5.90
N VAL A 228 -9.70 -16.66 5.11
CA VAL A 228 -10.88 -15.79 4.96
C VAL A 228 -11.24 -15.53 3.49
N ASP A 229 -10.70 -16.33 2.56
CA ASP A 229 -11.04 -16.30 1.14
C ASP A 229 -12.48 -16.80 0.84
N ASP A 230 -13.19 -17.30 1.85
CA ASP A 230 -14.63 -17.55 1.85
C ASP A 230 -15.49 -16.28 2.07
N ARG A 231 -14.88 -15.16 2.50
CA ARG A 231 -15.56 -13.89 2.83
C ARG A 231 -15.09 -12.68 2.01
N ILE A 232 -14.04 -12.81 1.21
CA ILE A 232 -13.44 -11.69 0.47
C ILE A 232 -13.64 -11.85 -1.04
N TYR A 233 -14.54 -11.03 -1.60
CA TYR A 233 -14.72 -10.85 -3.03
C TYR A 233 -13.71 -9.80 -3.51
N ALA A 234 -12.62 -10.25 -4.14
CA ALA A 234 -11.54 -9.39 -4.60
C ALA A 234 -11.74 -8.94 -6.06
N TYR A 235 -11.48 -7.66 -6.35
CA TYR A 235 -11.61 -7.03 -7.66
C TYR A 235 -10.35 -6.25 -8.05
N ASN A 236 -10.12 -6.08 -9.35
CA ASN A 236 -9.04 -5.26 -9.90
C ASN A 236 -9.58 -4.29 -10.95
N MET A 237 -10.07 -3.14 -10.51
CA MET A 237 -10.78 -2.17 -11.34
C MET A 237 -10.50 -0.73 -10.91
N ASP A 238 -10.82 0.23 -11.79
CA ASP A 238 -11.07 1.61 -11.35
C ASP A 238 -12.22 1.63 -10.32
N ALA A 239 -12.05 2.44 -9.28
CA ALA A 239 -12.95 2.45 -8.14
C ALA A 239 -14.35 3.02 -8.46
N ARG A 240 -14.50 3.91 -9.46
CA ARG A 240 -15.83 4.36 -9.90
C ARG A 240 -16.55 3.24 -10.64
N LYS A 241 -15.85 2.56 -11.56
CA LYS A 241 -16.39 1.36 -12.25
C LYS A 241 -16.80 0.28 -11.26
N PHE A 242 -15.96 0.00 -10.25
CA PHE A 242 -16.26 -0.94 -9.18
C PHE A 242 -17.56 -0.59 -8.44
N ILE A 243 -17.69 0.63 -7.90
CA ILE A 243 -18.94 1.05 -7.21
C ILE A 243 -20.15 0.98 -8.15
N SER A 244 -20.02 1.42 -9.41
CA SER A 244 -21.12 1.38 -10.38
C SER A 244 -21.59 -0.03 -10.74
N GLN A 245 -20.74 -1.06 -10.60
CA GLN A 245 -21.10 -2.46 -10.82
C GLN A 245 -21.53 -3.18 -9.53
N LEU A 246 -21.00 -2.75 -8.38
CA LEU A 246 -21.28 -3.35 -7.08
C LEU A 246 -22.64 -2.92 -6.51
N MET A 247 -22.99 -1.64 -6.65
CA MET A 247 -24.15 -1.03 -5.99
C MET A 247 -25.34 -0.75 -6.93
N ALA A 248 -25.17 -0.85 -8.25
CA ALA A 248 -26.29 -0.77 -9.18
C ALA A 248 -27.03 -2.11 -9.26
N ALA A 249 -28.33 -2.11 -9.01
CA ALA A 249 -29.15 -3.30 -9.23
C ALA A 249 -29.16 -3.69 -10.73
N PRO A 250 -29.06 -5.00 -11.07
CA PRO A 250 -29.15 -5.46 -12.45
C PRO A 250 -30.43 -4.99 -13.14
N ILE A 251 -30.32 -4.59 -14.40
CA ILE A 251 -31.49 -4.28 -15.23
C ILE A 251 -32.10 -5.61 -15.67
N CYS A 252 -33.27 -5.96 -15.12
CA CYS A 252 -34.05 -7.07 -15.67
C CYS A 252 -34.48 -6.71 -17.09
N GLN A 253 -34.08 -7.51 -18.09
CA GLN A 253 -34.58 -7.42 -19.46
C GLN A 253 -35.91 -8.18 -19.60
N ASP A 254 -36.85 -7.92 -18.70
CA ASP A 254 -38.21 -8.44 -18.78
C ASP A 254 -39.02 -7.65 -19.83
N ASN A 255 -38.77 -7.93 -21.12
CA ASN A 255 -39.67 -7.72 -22.26
C ASN A 255 -38.96 -8.07 -23.59
N LEU A 256 -38.76 -9.36 -23.91
CA LEU A 256 -38.37 -9.79 -25.26
C LEU A 256 -38.69 -11.28 -25.58
N GLU A 257 -39.89 -11.76 -25.22
CA GLU A 257 -40.45 -13.02 -25.75
C GLU A 257 -41.72 -12.76 -26.58
N SER A 258 -41.56 -12.10 -27.73
CA SER A 258 -42.34 -12.39 -28.95
C SER A 258 -41.72 -11.72 -30.17
N ASP A 259 -40.92 -12.46 -30.95
CA ASP A 259 -41.24 -12.65 -32.37
C ASP A 259 -40.44 -13.77 -33.06
N ALA A 260 -41.21 -14.68 -33.66
CA ALA A 260 -40.92 -15.60 -34.75
C ALA A 260 -39.46 -15.84 -35.23
N SER A 261 -38.89 -16.96 -34.75
CA SER A 261 -38.40 -18.06 -35.61
C SER A 261 -37.78 -17.73 -37.00
N THR A 262 -36.48 -17.43 -37.04
CA THR A 262 -35.55 -17.75 -38.15
C THR A 262 -34.12 -17.63 -37.61
N LEU A 263 -33.17 -18.56 -37.80
CA LEU A 263 -33.02 -19.65 -38.76
C LEU A 263 -32.61 -20.98 -38.07
N ASN A 264 -33.09 -22.12 -38.60
CA ASN A 264 -32.49 -23.43 -38.34
C ASN A 264 -31.41 -23.73 -39.38
N ALA A 265 -30.16 -23.95 -38.96
CA ALA A 265 -29.16 -24.66 -39.76
C ALA A 265 -28.07 -25.31 -38.88
N CYS A 266 -27.69 -26.53 -39.27
CA CYS A 266 -26.58 -27.34 -38.76
C CYS A 266 -25.22 -26.58 -38.73
N GLY A 267 -24.24 -26.92 -37.89
CA GLY A 267 -24.17 -27.98 -36.87
C GLY A 267 -22.71 -28.33 -36.51
N ASN A 268 -22.50 -29.27 -35.58
CA ASN A 268 -21.16 -29.73 -35.21
C ASN A 268 -20.46 -30.49 -36.34
N GLN A 269 -19.24 -30.08 -36.72
CA GLN A 269 -18.16 -31.05 -36.94
C GLN A 269 -16.75 -30.44 -36.89
N ARG A 270 -15.77 -31.34 -36.74
CA ARG A 270 -14.36 -31.09 -36.41
C ARG A 270 -13.53 -31.90 -37.40
N VAL A 271 -12.65 -31.25 -38.18
CA VAL A 271 -11.83 -31.91 -39.21
C VAL A 271 -10.38 -31.44 -39.09
N GLN A 272 -9.44 -32.39 -39.23
CA GLN A 272 -8.02 -32.17 -39.46
C GLN A 272 -7.68 -32.64 -40.88
N THR A 273 -6.63 -32.08 -41.52
CA THR A 273 -5.81 -32.71 -42.60
C THR A 273 -6.53 -33.10 -43.91
N ASN A 274 -5.98 -32.96 -45.13
CA ASN A 274 -4.56 -32.92 -45.54
C ASN A 274 -4.32 -32.24 -46.92
N GLU A 275 -3.08 -31.77 -47.11
CA GLU A 275 -2.19 -31.74 -48.31
C GLU A 275 -2.67 -31.52 -49.77
N GLY A 276 -1.89 -30.68 -50.49
CA GLY A 276 -1.58 -30.76 -51.94
C GLY A 276 -2.04 -29.57 -52.82
N THR A 277 -1.33 -29.11 -53.88
CA THR A 277 0.02 -29.41 -54.40
C THR A 277 0.49 -28.32 -55.42
N GLN A 278 1.63 -27.65 -55.17
CA GLN A 278 2.48 -26.87 -56.13
C GLN A 278 1.79 -25.70 -56.91
N VAL A 279 2.43 -24.75 -57.63
CA VAL A 279 3.83 -24.38 -58.03
C VAL A 279 3.87 -22.81 -58.09
N ALA A 280 4.94 -22.02 -58.23
CA ALA A 280 6.42 -22.18 -58.37
C ALA A 280 7.11 -20.89 -57.80
N SER A 281 8.30 -20.95 -57.19
CA SER A 281 9.67 -20.75 -57.73
C SER A 281 10.07 -19.33 -58.21
N ASP A 282 11.04 -18.72 -57.50
CA ASP A 282 12.22 -18.04 -58.08
C ASP A 282 13.36 -18.10 -57.03
N THR A 283 14.63 -18.23 -57.44
CA THR A 283 15.74 -18.65 -56.53
C THR A 283 17.14 -18.25 -57.02
N VAL A 284 17.96 -17.64 -56.15
CA VAL A 284 19.45 -17.56 -56.10
C VAL A 284 19.77 -17.18 -54.62
N GLU A 285 20.35 -18.00 -53.73
CA GLU A 285 21.74 -18.55 -53.63
C GLU A 285 22.81 -17.50 -53.26
N THR A 286 23.85 -17.71 -52.43
CA THR A 286 24.17 -18.57 -51.24
C THR A 286 25.12 -17.72 -50.32
N ASP A 287 25.87 -18.07 -49.27
CA ASP A 287 26.38 -19.30 -48.56
C ASP A 287 26.03 -19.18 -47.03
N HIS A 288 26.36 -20.03 -46.04
CA HIS A 288 27.42 -21.01 -45.70
C HIS A 288 28.83 -20.41 -45.46
N GLU A 289 29.69 -20.89 -44.55
CA GLU A 289 29.73 -22.09 -43.67
C GLU A 289 29.92 -21.70 -42.17
N ASP A 290 29.73 -22.53 -41.14
CA ASP A 290 28.72 -23.58 -40.88
C ASP A 290 28.73 -23.96 -39.36
N ALA A 291 28.29 -25.17 -38.96
CA ALA A 291 28.00 -25.60 -37.58
C ALA A 291 29.06 -26.47 -36.88
N GLN A 292 28.89 -26.68 -35.56
CA GLN A 292 29.17 -28.00 -34.95
C GLN A 292 28.24 -28.32 -33.77
N ASP A 293 27.94 -29.61 -33.61
CA ASP A 293 26.87 -30.17 -32.76
C ASP A 293 27.44 -31.19 -31.75
N SER A 294 26.71 -31.45 -30.65
CA SER A 294 26.53 -32.80 -30.08
C SER A 294 25.78 -32.79 -28.74
N CYS A 295 24.85 -33.74 -28.60
CA CYS A 295 24.20 -34.09 -27.35
C CYS A 295 24.27 -35.60 -27.13
N TRP A 296 24.85 -36.07 -26.01
CA TRP A 296 24.77 -37.47 -25.60
C TRP A 296 24.60 -37.63 -24.08
N GLN A 297 23.32 -37.78 -23.71
CA GLN A 297 22.77 -38.74 -22.74
C GLN A 297 23.32 -38.80 -21.29
N ALA A 298 22.51 -39.43 -20.43
CA ALA A 298 22.76 -39.60 -19.01
C ALA A 298 23.07 -41.07 -18.69
N ASP A 299 23.56 -41.32 -17.47
CA ASP A 299 23.52 -42.65 -16.87
C ASP A 299 22.96 -42.57 -15.44
N ALA A 300 22.36 -43.65 -14.96
CA ALA A 300 21.52 -43.62 -13.76
C ALA A 300 21.77 -44.81 -12.82
N SER A 301 21.83 -44.53 -11.51
CA SER A 301 21.82 -45.56 -10.47
C SER A 301 21.01 -45.11 -9.25
N VAL A 302 20.21 -46.02 -8.71
CA VAL A 302 19.20 -45.74 -7.66
C VAL A 302 19.62 -46.34 -6.32
N ALA A 303 19.48 -45.57 -5.23
CA ALA A 303 19.42 -46.11 -3.88
C ALA A 303 18.55 -45.23 -2.95
N THR A 304 17.43 -45.79 -2.49
CA THR A 304 16.55 -45.19 -1.46
C THR A 304 17.06 -45.50 -0.05
N VAL A 305 16.86 -44.62 0.94
CA VAL A 305 16.48 -45.02 2.32
C VAL A 305 15.96 -43.81 3.14
N LYS A 306 15.35 -44.09 4.30
CA LYS A 306 14.44 -43.21 5.06
C LYS A 306 15.13 -42.39 6.17
N ARG A 307 14.43 -41.35 6.63
CA ARG A 307 14.50 -40.79 8.01
C ARG A 307 14.69 -41.86 9.08
N PRO A 308 15.35 -41.49 10.18
CA PRO A 308 14.80 -41.74 11.52
C PRO A 308 14.36 -40.45 12.22
N SER A 309 13.60 -40.65 13.31
CA SER A 309 13.30 -39.68 14.36
C SER A 309 13.51 -40.40 15.68
N TYR A 310 14.21 -39.80 16.64
CA TYR A 310 14.17 -40.26 18.03
C TYR A 310 14.39 -39.11 19.01
N CYS A 311 13.93 -39.30 20.24
CA CYS A 311 14.13 -38.39 21.36
C CYS A 311 15.19 -38.95 22.32
N LEU A 312 15.88 -38.04 23.01
CA LEU A 312 16.49 -38.24 24.33
C LEU A 312 16.05 -36.97 25.12
N GLN A 313 15.45 -36.99 26.30
CA GLN A 313 15.52 -37.88 27.47
C GLN A 313 16.84 -37.72 28.26
N GLU A 314 16.68 -37.46 29.56
CA GLU A 314 17.70 -36.92 30.47
C GLU A 314 18.13 -37.97 31.51
N GLU A 315 19.41 -37.93 31.87
CA GLU A 315 20.00 -38.43 33.11
C GLU A 315 21.17 -37.47 33.44
N SER A 316 21.55 -37.10 34.66
CA SER A 316 20.91 -36.93 35.97
C SER A 316 22.08 -36.78 36.97
N GLU A 317 22.22 -35.64 37.64
CA GLU A 317 23.10 -35.50 38.82
C GLU A 317 22.40 -34.61 39.87
N ASP A 318 22.42 -35.07 41.13
CA ASP A 318 21.69 -34.48 42.25
C ASP A 318 22.57 -33.53 43.09
N THR A 319 21.99 -32.41 43.54
CA THR A 319 22.28 -31.84 44.88
C THR A 319 21.07 -31.06 45.41
N HIS A 320 20.76 -31.19 46.71
CA HIS A 320 19.54 -30.66 47.34
C HIS A 320 19.50 -29.13 47.54
N GLY A 321 18.29 -28.53 47.60
CA GLY A 321 18.17 -27.12 48.03
C GLY A 321 16.78 -26.46 48.09
N ALA A 322 15.88 -26.95 48.96
CA ALA A 322 14.64 -26.28 49.43
C ALA A 322 13.53 -25.94 48.38
N ALA A 323 12.27 -25.94 48.83
CA ALA A 323 11.08 -25.77 47.98
C ALA A 323 10.23 -24.55 48.35
N ILE A 324 9.69 -23.85 47.35
CA ILE A 324 8.52 -22.98 47.48
C ILE A 324 7.55 -23.30 46.34
N SER A 325 6.30 -23.63 46.69
CA SER A 325 5.24 -23.99 45.75
C SER A 325 4.41 -22.78 45.33
N PHE A 326 4.32 -22.51 44.03
CA PHE A 326 3.24 -21.70 43.46
C PHE A 326 2.60 -22.38 42.24
N THR A 327 1.34 -22.81 42.39
CA THR A 327 0.58 -23.43 41.32
C THR A 327 0.00 -22.37 40.37
N SER A 328 0.28 -22.48 39.07
CA SER A 328 -0.50 -21.77 38.05
C SER A 328 -1.09 -22.77 37.05
N LYS A 329 -2.41 -22.71 36.87
CA LYS A 329 -3.14 -23.65 36.01
C LYS A 329 -3.04 -23.20 34.55
N ARG A 330 -2.38 -23.99 33.69
CA ARG A 330 -2.42 -23.79 32.23
C ARG A 330 -3.85 -24.01 31.70
N LYS A 331 -4.66 -22.94 31.69
CA LYS A 331 -6.01 -22.95 31.13
C LYS A 331 -5.94 -22.77 29.61
N GLY A 332 -5.85 -23.88 28.88
CA GLY A 332 -5.90 -23.88 27.42
C GLY A 332 -7.22 -23.29 26.93
N SER A 333 -7.18 -22.14 26.26
CA SER A 333 -8.38 -21.54 25.65
C SER A 333 -8.66 -22.22 24.32
N ALA A 334 -9.73 -23.01 24.25
CA ALA A 334 -10.17 -23.60 23.01
C ALA A 334 -10.86 -22.53 22.14
N ASN A 335 -10.20 -22.10 21.07
CA ASN A 335 -10.86 -21.34 20.00
C ASN A 335 -11.88 -22.24 19.30
N LYS A 336 -13.08 -22.29 19.88
CA LYS A 336 -14.23 -23.06 19.40
C LYS A 336 -14.67 -22.49 18.06
N ARG A 337 -14.11 -23.06 16.98
CA ARG A 337 -14.45 -22.80 15.58
C ARG A 337 -15.93 -22.48 15.43
N MET A 338 -16.24 -21.22 15.12
CA MET A 338 -17.58 -20.88 14.66
C MET A 338 -17.86 -21.75 13.44
N ARG A 339 -18.88 -22.60 13.56
CA ARG A 339 -19.43 -23.34 12.42
C ARG A 339 -19.84 -22.29 11.39
N ALA A 340 -19.68 -22.58 10.10
CA ALA A 340 -20.10 -21.65 9.06
C ALA A 340 -21.59 -21.33 9.25
N SER A 341 -21.87 -20.14 9.75
CA SER A 341 -23.17 -19.50 9.62
C SER A 341 -23.41 -19.27 8.13
N GLU A 342 -24.65 -19.45 7.70
CA GLU A 342 -25.05 -19.20 6.32
C GLU A 342 -24.58 -17.79 5.91
N SER A 343 -23.92 -17.68 4.76
CA SER A 343 -23.48 -16.39 4.23
C SER A 343 -24.72 -15.50 4.06
N PRO A 344 -24.76 -14.28 4.62
CA PRO A 344 -25.92 -13.41 4.46
C PRO A 344 -26.13 -13.16 2.96
N ASN A 345 -27.23 -13.68 2.41
CA ASN A 345 -27.50 -13.71 0.98
C ASN A 345 -28.03 -12.36 0.46
N THR A 346 -27.62 -11.28 1.12
CA THR A 346 -27.87 -9.88 0.77
C THR A 346 -26.91 -9.48 -0.34
N LYS A 347 -27.44 -9.17 -1.53
CA LYS A 347 -26.61 -8.69 -2.63
C LYS A 347 -26.09 -7.27 -2.33
N PRO A 348 -24.92 -6.88 -2.82
CA PRO A 348 -24.30 -5.59 -2.49
C PRO A 348 -25.04 -4.36 -3.07
N TRP A 349 -25.93 -4.55 -4.04
CA TRP A 349 -26.88 -3.53 -4.51
C TRP A 349 -28.18 -3.45 -3.70
N GLU A 350 -28.40 -4.39 -2.79
CA GLU A 350 -29.50 -4.35 -1.81
C GLU A 350 -29.02 -3.80 -0.46
N HIS A 351 -27.76 -4.04 -0.06
CA HIS A 351 -27.22 -3.57 1.22
C HIS A 351 -25.67 -3.52 1.29
N VAL A 352 -25.14 -2.48 1.93
CA VAL A 352 -23.74 -2.33 2.40
C VAL A 352 -23.76 -1.48 3.67
N ASP A 353 -23.09 -1.94 4.74
CA ASP A 353 -23.01 -1.23 6.02
C ASP A 353 -21.95 -0.12 6.00
N HIS A 354 -20.77 -0.44 5.47
CA HIS A 354 -19.58 0.42 5.52
C HIS A 354 -18.80 0.43 4.19
N VAL A 355 -18.34 1.62 3.79
CA VAL A 355 -17.45 1.85 2.66
C VAL A 355 -16.14 2.45 3.17
N ILE A 356 -15.00 1.92 2.73
CA ILE A 356 -13.65 2.39 3.11
C ILE A 356 -12.97 2.99 1.88
N MET A 357 -12.45 4.21 2.01
CA MET A 357 -11.80 4.94 0.92
C MET A 357 -10.39 5.40 1.32
N ASN A 358 -9.46 4.45 1.49
CA ASN A 358 -8.09 4.71 1.93
C ASN A 358 -7.15 5.20 0.81
N LEU A 359 -7.52 6.28 0.12
CA LEU A 359 -6.68 6.94 -0.90
C LEU A 359 -6.49 8.44 -0.56
N PRO A 360 -5.72 8.80 0.49
CA PRO A 360 -5.85 10.11 1.15
C PRO A 360 -5.42 11.32 0.32
N ALA A 361 -4.81 11.10 -0.85
CA ALA A 361 -4.45 12.14 -1.81
C ALA A 361 -5.59 12.55 -2.75
N SER A 362 -6.67 11.75 -2.86
CA SER A 362 -7.73 11.95 -3.86
C SER A 362 -9.09 11.31 -3.53
N ALA A 363 -9.28 10.63 -2.39
CA ALA A 363 -10.51 9.90 -2.09
C ALA A 363 -11.79 10.78 -2.10
N LEU A 364 -11.69 12.04 -1.66
CA LEU A 364 -12.79 13.02 -1.74
C LEU A 364 -13.34 13.15 -3.17
N GLN A 365 -12.45 13.09 -4.18
CA GLN A 365 -12.82 13.18 -5.59
C GLN A 365 -13.60 11.94 -6.07
N PHE A 366 -13.46 10.79 -5.41
CA PHE A 366 -14.17 9.54 -5.73
C PHE A 366 -15.52 9.41 -5.00
N LEU A 367 -15.92 10.39 -4.19
CA LEU A 367 -17.26 10.44 -3.60
C LEU A 367 -18.35 10.69 -4.67
N ASP A 368 -17.95 11.19 -5.84
CA ASP A 368 -18.79 11.29 -7.04
C ASP A 368 -19.34 9.93 -7.50
N ALA A 369 -18.66 8.82 -7.17
CA ALA A 369 -19.06 7.46 -7.51
C ALA A 369 -20.39 7.02 -6.87
N PHE A 370 -20.87 7.72 -5.83
CA PHE A 370 -22.12 7.38 -5.15
C PHE A 370 -23.34 8.13 -5.70
N ARG A 371 -23.13 9.13 -6.57
CA ARG A 371 -24.21 9.94 -7.17
C ARG A 371 -25.13 9.07 -8.02
N SER A 372 -26.38 8.88 -7.56
CA SER A 372 -27.45 8.22 -8.33
C SER A 372 -27.15 6.79 -8.80
N VAL A 373 -26.27 6.06 -8.09
CA VAL A 373 -25.97 4.64 -8.36
C VAL A 373 -26.97 3.73 -7.62
N ILE A 374 -27.27 4.03 -6.36
CA ILE A 374 -28.13 3.20 -5.51
C ILE A 374 -29.60 3.46 -5.86
N GLN A 375 -30.36 2.41 -6.19
CA GLN A 375 -31.78 2.51 -6.49
C GLN A 375 -32.63 2.35 -5.22
N ARG A 376 -33.41 3.36 -4.85
CA ARG A 376 -34.22 3.39 -3.60
C ARG A 376 -35.20 2.20 -3.48
N LYS A 377 -35.65 1.65 -4.61
CA LYS A 377 -36.57 0.48 -4.66
C LYS A 377 -35.91 -0.86 -4.32
N ASP A 378 -34.60 -0.99 -4.50
CA ASP A 378 -33.86 -2.24 -4.32
C ASP A 378 -33.07 -2.27 -2.99
N TRP A 379 -32.72 -1.07 -2.48
CA TRP A 379 -31.96 -0.90 -1.25
C TRP A 379 -32.78 -1.21 0.01
N LYS A 380 -32.11 -1.80 1.01
CA LYS A 380 -32.72 -2.25 2.27
C LYS A 380 -32.03 -1.60 3.46
N GLY A 381 -32.83 -0.99 4.34
CA GLY A 381 -32.32 -0.30 5.53
C GLY A 381 -31.64 1.04 5.20
N LEU A 382 -30.69 1.42 6.06
CA LEU A 382 -29.94 2.67 5.92
C LEU A 382 -28.90 2.58 4.78
N LEU A 383 -28.55 3.72 4.19
CA LEU A 383 -27.40 3.87 3.28
C LEU A 383 -26.06 3.60 4.01
N PRO A 384 -24.94 3.31 3.32
CA PRO A 384 -23.69 2.97 3.98
C PRO A 384 -23.09 4.13 4.81
N TRP A 385 -22.29 3.79 5.81
CA TRP A 385 -21.27 4.69 6.36
C TRP A 385 -20.10 4.80 5.39
N ILE A 386 -19.73 6.01 4.99
CA ILE A 386 -18.54 6.29 4.19
C ILE A 386 -17.39 6.68 5.13
N HIS A 387 -16.25 6.03 5.00
CA HIS A 387 -15.00 6.34 5.70
C HIS A 387 -13.96 6.88 4.71
N CYS A 388 -14.04 8.19 4.46
CA CYS A 388 -13.20 8.88 3.51
C CYS A 388 -11.90 9.37 4.16
N TYR A 389 -10.78 8.75 3.82
CA TYR A 389 -9.47 9.24 4.25
C TYR A 389 -9.02 10.43 3.39
N CYS A 390 -8.47 11.46 4.00
CA CYS A 390 -7.99 12.65 3.32
C CYS A 390 -6.72 13.22 3.96
N PHE A 391 -6.02 14.09 3.23
CA PHE A 391 -5.03 14.99 3.80
C PHE A 391 -5.64 16.38 4.00
N MET A 392 -5.28 17.03 5.10
CA MET A 392 -5.60 18.43 5.38
C MET A 392 -4.30 19.19 5.69
N ARG A 393 -4.10 20.34 5.06
CA ARG A 393 -2.95 21.23 5.23
C ARG A 393 -3.20 22.23 6.36
N ALA A 394 -2.13 22.87 6.83
CA ALA A 394 -2.22 23.90 7.88
C ALA A 394 -3.04 25.16 7.48
N ASN A 395 -3.36 25.34 6.20
CA ASN A 395 -4.18 26.42 5.67
C ASN A 395 -5.60 25.99 5.27
N GLU A 396 -5.98 24.73 5.54
CA GLU A 396 -7.28 24.13 5.21
C GLU A 396 -8.03 23.84 6.53
N THR A 397 -9.36 23.98 6.52
CA THR A 397 -10.19 23.76 7.72
C THR A 397 -11.10 22.54 7.54
N LYS A 398 -11.66 22.00 8.64
CA LYS A 398 -12.55 20.83 8.56
C LYS A 398 -13.76 21.11 7.68
N GLU A 399 -14.28 22.34 7.79
CA GLU A 399 -15.45 22.85 7.09
C GLU A 399 -15.17 22.92 5.58
N SER A 400 -13.96 23.31 5.17
CA SER A 400 -13.56 23.26 3.75
C SER A 400 -13.45 21.83 3.20
N ILE A 401 -13.01 20.86 4.01
CA ILE A 401 -12.94 19.43 3.62
C ILE A 401 -14.34 18.79 3.58
N ILE A 402 -15.24 19.18 4.50
CA ILE A 402 -16.65 18.78 4.48
C ILE A 402 -17.33 19.36 3.24
N LEU A 403 -17.13 20.65 2.93
CA LEU A 403 -17.69 21.28 1.73
C LEU A 403 -17.19 20.63 0.41
N GLU A 404 -15.92 20.20 0.34
CA GLU A 404 -15.42 19.39 -0.78
C GLU A 404 -16.15 18.06 -0.88
N ALA A 405 -16.35 17.36 0.24
CA ALA A 405 -17.09 16.10 0.29
C ALA A 405 -18.58 16.26 -0.10
N GLU A 406 -19.25 17.30 0.40
CA GLU A 406 -20.64 17.65 0.09
C GLU A 406 -20.82 17.99 -1.39
N THR A 407 -19.89 18.76 -1.95
CA THR A 407 -19.83 19.06 -3.39
C THR A 407 -19.62 17.76 -4.19
N ALA A 408 -18.79 16.84 -3.70
CA ALA A 408 -18.54 15.56 -4.36
C ALA A 408 -19.74 14.60 -4.28
N VAL A 409 -20.49 14.51 -3.17
CA VAL A 409 -21.75 13.73 -3.10
C VAL A 409 -22.98 14.49 -3.63
N THR A 410 -22.86 15.78 -3.94
CA THR A 410 -23.97 16.68 -4.33
C THR A 410 -25.09 16.77 -3.29
N ALA A 411 -24.75 16.68 -2.00
CA ALA A 411 -25.69 16.68 -0.88
C ALA A 411 -25.02 17.16 0.42
N HIS A 412 -25.82 17.74 1.34
CA HIS A 412 -25.36 18.09 2.69
C HIS A 412 -25.03 16.83 3.50
N ILE A 413 -23.91 16.86 4.23
CA ILE A 413 -23.48 15.75 5.08
C ILE A 413 -23.86 16.06 6.53
N GLN A 414 -24.84 15.31 7.04
CA GLN A 414 -25.27 15.39 8.43
C GLN A 414 -24.29 14.67 9.37
N ASP A 415 -24.04 15.27 10.53
CA ASP A 415 -23.27 14.75 11.68
C ASP A 415 -21.89 14.11 11.33
N PRO A 416 -21.00 14.80 10.56
CA PRO A 416 -19.72 14.26 10.12
C PRO A 416 -18.70 14.07 11.27
N VAL A 417 -18.18 12.85 11.41
CA VAL A 417 -17.15 12.51 12.40
C VAL A 417 -15.75 12.67 11.78
N PHE A 418 -14.98 13.66 12.25
CA PHE A 418 -13.67 14.00 11.71
C PHE A 418 -12.51 13.49 12.58
N HIS A 419 -12.03 12.27 12.32
CA HIS A 419 -10.96 11.64 13.11
C HIS A 419 -9.55 12.01 12.59
N ARG A 420 -8.63 12.39 13.49
CA ARG A 420 -7.23 12.71 13.15
C ARG A 420 -6.35 11.46 13.26
N VAL A 421 -5.87 10.97 12.12
CA VAL A 421 -5.09 9.73 12.03
C VAL A 421 -3.63 9.96 12.44
N ARG A 422 -2.91 10.85 11.75
CA ARG A 422 -1.47 11.10 11.99
C ARG A 422 -0.96 12.32 11.21
N ASP A 423 0.16 12.89 11.65
CA ASP A 423 0.93 13.85 10.86
C ASP A 423 1.69 13.17 9.72
N VAL A 424 1.68 13.77 8.52
CA VAL A 424 2.33 13.20 7.32
C VAL A 424 3.43 14.10 6.74
N ALA A 425 3.41 15.40 7.04
CA ALA A 425 4.49 16.37 6.83
C ALA A 425 4.26 17.56 7.80
N PRO A 426 5.23 18.46 8.06
CA PRO A 426 5.10 19.52 9.07
C PRO A 426 3.83 20.38 8.96
N ASN A 427 3.37 20.66 7.74
CA ASN A 427 2.16 21.45 7.47
C ASN A 427 1.01 20.61 6.86
N LYS A 428 1.00 19.28 7.08
CA LYS A 428 -0.02 18.37 6.52
C LYS A 428 -0.26 17.15 7.41
N ALA A 429 -1.51 16.94 7.81
CA ALA A 429 -1.96 15.76 8.54
C ALA A 429 -2.94 14.91 7.72
N MET A 430 -3.15 13.67 8.15
CA MET A 430 -4.10 12.71 7.60
C MET A 430 -5.29 12.57 8.55
N PHE A 431 -6.49 12.56 7.97
CA PHE A 431 -7.76 12.44 8.67
C PHE A 431 -8.63 11.35 8.03
N CYS A 432 -9.64 10.89 8.77
CA CYS A 432 -10.75 10.09 8.29
C CYS A 432 -12.05 10.86 8.55
N LEU A 433 -12.66 11.37 7.49
CA LEU A 433 -14.02 11.92 7.51
C LEU A 433 -14.99 10.74 7.40
N SER A 434 -15.76 10.49 8.47
CA SER A 434 -16.76 9.41 8.52
C SER A 434 -18.17 9.98 8.60
N PHE A 435 -19.07 9.56 7.72
CA PHE A 435 -20.45 10.05 7.65
C PHE A 435 -21.40 9.00 7.06
N ARG A 436 -22.69 9.10 7.37
CA ARG A 436 -23.74 8.31 6.69
C ARG A 436 -23.97 8.92 5.30
N LEU A 437 -23.94 8.13 4.23
CA LEU A 437 -24.19 8.62 2.87
C LEU A 437 -25.60 9.27 2.79
N PRO A 438 -25.75 10.53 2.32
CA PRO A 438 -27.04 11.22 2.33
C PRO A 438 -28.09 10.58 1.41
N GLU A 439 -29.37 10.65 1.80
CA GLU A 439 -30.47 10.11 0.99
C GLU A 439 -30.63 10.74 -0.40
N ALA A 440 -30.13 11.96 -0.60
CA ALA A 440 -30.08 12.59 -1.92
C ALA A 440 -29.11 11.90 -2.91
N CYS A 441 -28.32 10.91 -2.45
CA CYS A 441 -27.50 10.07 -3.34
C CYS A 441 -28.29 8.93 -4.00
N PHE A 442 -29.52 8.65 -3.56
CA PHE A 442 -30.39 7.70 -4.25
C PHE A 442 -30.67 8.15 -5.70
N LYS A 443 -30.83 7.18 -6.60
CA LYS A 443 -31.31 7.43 -7.96
C LYS A 443 -32.81 7.70 -7.92
N ASP A 444 -33.21 8.92 -8.23
CA ASP A 444 -34.62 9.24 -8.47
C ASP A 444 -35.13 8.51 -9.71
N ASN A 445 -36.21 7.74 -9.53
CA ASN A 445 -37.01 7.25 -10.65
C ASN A 445 -37.84 8.43 -11.17
N GLY A 446 -37.46 8.97 -12.33
CA GLY A 446 -38.15 10.10 -12.95
C GLY A 446 -39.62 9.79 -13.22
N ALA A 447 -40.51 10.31 -12.36
CA ALA A 447 -41.95 10.19 -12.46
C ALA A 447 -42.60 11.58 -12.52
N ASN A 448 -43.57 11.74 -13.42
CA ASN A 448 -44.44 12.91 -13.56
C ASN A 448 -43.77 14.23 -13.99
N LEU A 449 -43.28 14.27 -15.25
CA LEU A 449 -43.26 15.51 -16.05
C LEU A 449 -44.37 15.51 -17.14
N HIS A 450 -45.53 14.93 -16.83
CA HIS A 450 -46.68 14.81 -17.76
C HIS A 450 -48.03 15.04 -17.05
N SER A 451 -48.25 16.25 -16.52
CA SER A 451 -49.60 16.71 -16.12
C SER A 451 -49.71 18.25 -16.11
N ALA A 452 -49.40 18.89 -17.24
CA ALA A 452 -49.52 20.34 -17.45
C ALA A 452 -49.93 20.69 -18.88
N ASN A 453 -50.88 19.93 -19.46
CA ASN A 453 -51.54 20.24 -20.74
C ASN A 453 -53.02 19.86 -20.63
N GLY A 454 -53.89 20.80 -20.96
CA GLY A 454 -55.32 20.82 -20.65
C GLY A 454 -55.67 22.22 -20.16
N ASN A 455 -56.20 23.13 -21.00
CA ASN A 455 -57.53 23.11 -21.64
C ASN A 455 -58.63 22.87 -20.58
N THR A 456 -59.58 23.80 -20.36
CA THR A 456 -59.95 25.02 -21.11
C THR A 456 -60.18 26.22 -20.19
#